data_AF-E1JUT3-F1
#
_entry.id   AF-E1JUT3-F1
#
_cell.length_a   1.000
_cell.length_b   1.000
_cell.length_c   1.000
_cell.angle_alpha   90.00
_cell.angle_beta   90.00
_cell.angle_gamma   90.00
#
_symmetry.space_group_name_H-M   'P 1'
#
loop_
_entity.id
_entity.type
_entity.pdbx_description
1 polymer ?
#
loop_
_entity_poly.entity_id
_entity_poly.type
_entity_poly.pdbx_seq_one_letter_code
_entity_poly.pdbx_strand_id
1 'polypeptide(L)' 'MDVQGPFFTLAKAAEYCGYKSPEHFAELLRGYVVPKFGPKRNRYARSVLDAFMADPEAFEKFPSASRYVPKKVVA' A
#
# COMPACT_ATOMS: atom_id res chain seq x y z
N MET A 1 0.51 -12.79 2.99
CA MET A 1 -0.26 -11.73 2.31
C MET A 1 -0.50 -12.22 0.89
N ASP A 2 -1.73 -12.65 0.60
CA ASP A 2 -2.12 -12.97 -0.78
C ASP A 2 -2.23 -11.66 -1.55
N VAL A 3 -1.33 -11.46 -2.51
CA VAL A 3 -1.28 -10.24 -3.32
C VAL A 3 -2.19 -10.44 -4.52
N GLN A 4 -3.42 -9.94 -4.45
CA GLN A 4 -4.36 -10.05 -5.56
C GLN A 4 -4.30 -8.81 -6.45
N GLY A 5 -4.22 -9.07 -7.76
CA GLY A 5 -4.36 -8.03 -8.77
C GLY A 5 -5.80 -7.49 -8.83
N PRO A 6 -6.05 -6.43 -9.62
CA PRO A 6 -5.14 -5.80 -10.58
C PRO A 6 -4.01 -4.97 -9.95
N PHE A 7 -2.90 -4.85 -10.67
CA PHE A 7 -1.74 -4.04 -10.28
C PHE A 7 -1.84 -2.64 -10.91
N PHE A 8 -2.00 -1.62 -10.06
CA PHE A 8 -2.19 -0.23 -10.44
C PHE A 8 -0.86 0.53 -10.45
N THR A 9 -0.71 1.47 -11.38
CA THR A 9 0.38 2.46 -11.32
C THR A 9 0.09 3.49 -10.23
N LEU A 10 1.07 4.31 -9.85
CA LEU A 10 0.91 5.38 -8.87
C LEU A 10 -0.33 6.27 -9.15
N ALA A 11 -0.53 6.69 -10.40
CA ALA A 11 -1.67 7.49 -10.79
C ALA A 11 -3.00 6.77 -10.54
N LYS A 12 -3.12 5.53 -11.00
CA LYS A 12 -4.34 4.75 -10.83
C LYS A 12 -4.58 4.33 -9.38
N ALA A 13 -3.52 4.16 -8.60
CA ALA A 13 -3.60 3.92 -7.16
C ALA A 13 -4.09 5.16 -6.40
N ALA A 14 -3.58 6.34 -6.76
CA ALA A 14 -4.05 7.61 -6.20
C ALA A 14 -5.54 7.82 -6.50
N GLU A 15 -5.96 7.64 -7.75
CA GLU A 15 -7.38 7.70 -8.15
C GLU A 15 -8.24 6.68 -7.39
N TYR A 16 -7.76 5.43 -7.27
CA TYR A 16 -8.46 4.39 -6.53
C TYR A 16 -8.65 4.74 -5.05
N CYS A 17 -7.65 5.39 -4.46
CA CYS A 17 -7.70 5.84 -3.07
C CYS A 17 -8.41 7.21 -2.88
N GLY A 18 -8.95 7.80 -3.95
CA GLY A 18 -9.66 9.09 -3.90
C GLY A 18 -8.75 10.33 -3.90
N TYR A 19 -7.45 10.18 -4.16
CA TYR A 19 -6.53 11.31 -4.30
C TYR A 19 -6.57 11.88 -5.72
N LYS A 20 -6.64 13.21 -5.81
CA LYS A 20 -6.66 13.94 -7.10
C LYS A 20 -5.29 14.01 -7.78
N SER A 21 -4.21 14.02 -6.99
CA SER A 21 -2.85 14.22 -7.49
C SER A 21 -1.96 13.02 -7.21
N PRO A 22 -1.35 12.40 -8.24
CA PRO A 22 -0.42 11.30 -8.05
C PRO A 22 0.82 11.70 -7.25
N GLU A 23 1.28 12.93 -7.41
CA GLU A 23 2.44 13.47 -6.70
C GLU A 23 2.18 13.55 -5.19
N HIS A 24 1.01 14.06 -4.80
CA HIS A 24 0.59 14.11 -3.40
C HIS A 24 0.53 12.70 -2.78
N PHE A 25 0.01 11.73 -3.53
CA PHE A 25 0.01 10.33 -3.10
C PHE A 25 1.44 9.77 -2.98
N ALA A 26 2.36 10.12 -3.87
CA ALA A 26 3.76 9.71 -3.77
C ALA A 26 4.47 10.33 -2.55
N GLU A 27 4.20 11.59 -2.25
CA GLU A 27 4.73 12.27 -1.05
C GLU A 27 4.19 11.64 0.23
N LEU A 28 2.87 11.38 0.29
CA LEU A 28 2.27 10.64 1.39
C LEU A 28 2.99 9.31 1.61
N LEU A 29 3.14 8.51 0.54
CA LEU A 29 3.81 7.22 0.56
C LEU A 29 5.30 7.29 0.98
N ARG A 30 5.95 8.45 1.02
CA ARG A 30 7.31 8.54 1.59
C ARG A 30 7.33 8.28 3.10
N GLY A 31 6.22 8.59 3.79
CA GLY A 31 6.01 8.30 5.21
C GLY A 31 5.62 6.86 5.51
N TYR A 32 5.27 6.08 4.48
CA TYR A 32 4.76 4.70 4.62
C TYR A 32 5.62 3.69 3.85
N VAL A 33 5.62 2.43 4.27
CA VAL A 33 6.31 1.32 3.62
C VAL A 33 5.30 0.48 2.84
N VAL A 34 4.81 1.00 1.72
CA VAL A 34 3.86 0.28 0.87
C VAL A 34 4.59 -0.60 -0.16
N PRO A 35 4.35 -1.92 -0.16
CA PRO A 35 4.98 -2.84 -1.10
C PRO A 35 4.67 -2.53 -2.56
N LYS A 36 5.70 -2.50 -3.41
CA LYS A 36 5.58 -2.30 -4.86
C LYS A 36 5.93 -3.57 -5.61
N PHE A 37 5.10 -3.89 -6.61
CA PHE A 37 5.17 -5.10 -7.40
C PHE A 37 5.50 -4.82 -8.87
N GLY A 38 5.83 -5.88 -9.59
CA GLY A 38 6.19 -5.85 -11.02
C GLY A 38 7.68 -5.67 -11.28
N PRO A 39 8.13 -5.83 -12.53
CA PRO A 39 9.55 -5.87 -12.91
C PRO A 39 10.28 -4.55 -12.63
N LYS A 40 9.56 -3.42 -12.60
CA LYS A 40 10.10 -2.09 -12.29
C LYS A 40 9.78 -1.62 -10.86
N ARG A 41 9.19 -2.46 -10.01
CA ARG A 41 8.73 -2.11 -8.64
C ARG A 41 7.95 -0.79 -8.60
N ASN A 42 7.05 -0.59 -9.56
CA ASN A 42 6.31 0.65 -9.77
C ASN A 42 4.79 0.46 -9.79
N ARG A 43 4.31 -0.73 -9.41
CA ARG A 43 2.88 -1.03 -9.33
C ARG A 43 2.46 -1.37 -7.91
N TYR A 44 1.23 -1.05 -7.58
CA TYR A 44 0.57 -1.35 -6.31
C TYR A 44 -0.54 -2.36 -6.56
N ALA A 45 -0.55 -3.46 -5.80
CA ALA A 45 -1.62 -4.43 -5.93
C ALA A 45 -2.91 -3.89 -5.29
N ARG A 46 -4.07 -4.20 -5.87
CA ARG A 46 -5.37 -3.81 -5.31
C ARG A 46 -5.49 -4.21 -3.85
N SER A 47 -5.16 -5.47 -3.50
CA SER A 47 -5.24 -5.92 -2.09
C SER A 47 -4.33 -5.13 -1.15
N VAL A 48 -3.20 -4.62 -1.63
CA VAL A 48 -2.30 -3.80 -0.82
C VAL A 48 -2.84 -2.39 -0.65
N LEU A 49 -3.43 -1.81 -1.69
CA LEU A 49 -4.13 -0.53 -1.56
C LEU A 49 -5.34 -0.65 -0.63
N ASP A 50 -6.10 -1.73 -0.75
CA ASP A 50 -7.24 -2.02 0.12
C ASP A 50 -6.80 -2.15 1.59
N ALA A 51 -5.74 -2.92 1.86
CA ALA A 51 -5.15 -3.02 3.19
C ALA A 51 -4.62 -1.68 3.71
N PHE A 52 -4.00 -0.86 2.86
CA PHE A 52 -3.54 0.48 3.22
C PHE A 52 -4.70 1.43 3.53
N MET A 53 -5.81 1.35 2.78
CA MET A 53 -6.99 2.16 3.08
C MET A 53 -7.74 1.65 4.32
N ALA A 54 -7.69 0.35 4.60
CA ALA A 54 -8.28 -0.23 5.80
C ALA A 54 -7.47 0.12 7.07
N ASP A 55 -6.15 0.11 6.98
CA ASP A 55 -5.25 0.37 8.11
C ASP A 55 -3.93 1.03 7.61
N PRO A 56 -3.90 2.37 7.45
CA PRO A 56 -2.71 3.07 6.95
C PRO A 56 -1.55 3.05 7.98
N GLU A 57 -1.86 2.98 9.27
CA GLU A 57 -0.88 2.94 10.37
C GLU A 57 -0.03 1.66 10.33
N ALA A 58 -0.58 0.51 9.90
CA ALA A 58 0.20 -0.72 9.68
C ALA A 58 1.33 -0.56 8.64
N PHE A 59 1.24 0.46 7.78
CA PHE A 59 2.26 0.76 6.79
C PHE A 59 3.14 1.94 7.20
N GLU A 60 2.91 2.59 8.34
CA GLU A 60 3.70 3.75 8.74
C GLU A 60 5.17 3.34 8.95
N LYS A 61 6.09 4.16 8.44
CA LYS A 61 7.53 3.92 8.54
C LYS A 61 8.00 4.28 9.94
N PHE A 62 7.60 3.51 10.94
CA PHE A 62 8.14 3.65 12.29
C PHE A 62 9.66 3.42 12.27
N PRO A 63 10.47 4.33 12.86
CA PRO A 63 11.82 3.98 13.23
C PRO A 63 11.73 2.96 14.38
N SER A 64 11.88 1.69 14.00
CA SER A 64 12.14 0.52 14.84
C SER A 64 10.98 -0.09 15.67
N ALA A 65 10.87 -1.42 15.51
CA ALA A 65 10.49 -2.40 16.54
C ALA A 65 9.05 -2.90 16.71
N SER A 66 8.13 -2.76 15.74
CA SER A 66 6.86 -3.52 15.83
C SER A 66 6.71 -4.55 14.72
N ARG A 67 6.86 -5.83 15.11
CA ARG A 67 6.54 -7.01 14.31
C ARG A 67 5.07 -6.96 13.91
N TYR A 68 4.75 -6.51 12.70
CA TYR A 68 3.42 -6.76 12.14
C TYR A 68 3.31 -8.26 11.83
N VAL A 69 2.70 -9.00 12.77
CA VAL A 69 2.28 -10.38 12.56
C VAL A 69 0.93 -10.30 11.82
N PRO A 70 0.82 -10.79 10.58
CA PRO A 70 -0.46 -10.78 9.88
C PRO A 70 -1.48 -11.55 10.70
N LYS A 71 -2.63 -10.92 10.97
CA LYS A 71 -3.77 -11.56 11.61
C LYS A 71 -4.20 -12.72 10.72
N LYS A 72 -3.89 -13.97 11.11
CA LYS A 72 -4.54 -15.15 10.53
C LYS A 72 -6.03 -15.02 10.84
N VAL A 73 -6.84 -14.69 9.85
CA VAL A 73 -8.28 -14.92 9.93
C VAL A 73 -8.44 -16.45 9.90
N VAL A 74 -8.83 -17.01 11.05
CA VAL A 74 -9.27 -18.39 11.20
C VAL A 74 -10.73 -18.34 11.60
N ALA A 75 -11.57 -18.97 10.80
CA ALA A 75 -12.85 -19.56 11.20
C ALA A 75 -13.16 -20.64 10.17
#